data_AF-A0A9E2VUF0-F1
#
_entry.id   AF-A0A9E2VUF0-F1
#
_cell.length_a   1.000
_cell.length_b   1.000
_cell.length_c   1.000
_cell.angle_alpha   90.00
_cell.angle_beta   90.00
_cell.angle_gamma   90.00
#
_symmetry.space_group_name_H-M   'P 1'
#
loop_
_entity.id
_entity.type
_entity.pdbx_description
1 polymer ?
#
loop_
_entity_poly.entity_id
_entity_poly.type
_entity_poly.pdbx_seq_one_letter_code
_entity_poly.pdbx_strand_id
1 'polypeptide(L)'
;MSSGVVQEKVTSALLGALNGAKKKGQLKTEAWPQLSLDAPKRPEWGDLASTVAMSLAASEQRAPHDIAQIIIDNLPHREQLFDRVEIVRPGFLNLTLKPALWQEVLREIEMQGSAYGRAEVGRRRRALVEYVSANPTGPLHVGHGRGAAVGQAVANMLRAVGYDVVSEYYINDAGRQMKLLGTSVYARYEELSNRPVEFPPEGYHGAYITAVARRVKRQLEPELTGLAPTEIEERCRTFAYQELLSLIREDLKSFGIEFESWFSEASLVNSGAVQRVLDELRSQQFLFEQEGAWWFRSSAFGDEKDRVVRKQDGEYTYLASDIAYHQDKLRRGYDLLIDVWGADHHGYIPRMQAVVQAYGHPKERLQVVLVQMVNLLRGGEKVEMSKRAGEFITMREVIDEVGSDAAKFFFLMRDSNSHLDFDLELAKQRSSDNPVYYVQYAHARIASLWRVAAARGIACPLPSETD
;
A
#
# COMPACT_ATOMS: atom_id res chain seq x y z
N MET A 1 -5.45 10.40 16.56
CA MET A 1 -6.55 10.01 15.63
C MET A 1 -7.71 10.91 16.00
N SER A 2 -8.38 11.56 15.04
CA SER A 2 -9.70 12.12 15.34
C SER A 2 -10.59 10.89 15.57
N SER A 3 -10.90 10.65 16.83
CA SER A 3 -11.99 9.74 17.18
C SER A 3 -13.27 10.44 16.75
N GLY A 4 -14.23 9.73 16.14
CA GLY A 4 -15.50 10.38 15.78
C GLY A 4 -16.16 11.00 17.02
N VAL A 5 -17.00 12.04 16.83
CA VAL A 5 -17.61 12.82 17.94
C VAL A 5 -18.18 11.93 19.05
N VAL A 6 -18.80 10.81 18.68
CA VAL A 6 -19.33 9.81 19.62
C VAL A 6 -18.23 9.20 20.50
N GLN A 7 -17.17 8.67 19.89
CA GLN A 7 -16.06 8.05 20.64
C GLN A 7 -15.32 9.07 21.50
N GLU A 8 -15.17 10.32 21.04
CA GLU A 8 -14.57 11.40 21.84
C GLU A 8 -15.39 11.73 23.07
N LYS A 9 -16.71 11.90 22.92
CA LYS A 9 -17.62 12.18 24.04
C LYS A 9 -17.63 11.04 25.06
N VAL A 10 -17.70 9.79 24.60
CA VAL A 10 -17.69 8.61 25.48
C VAL A 10 -16.34 8.46 26.19
N THR A 11 -15.23 8.64 25.48
CA THR A 11 -13.89 8.58 26.07
C THR A 11 -13.69 9.68 27.10
N SER A 12 -14.13 10.91 26.79
CA SER A 12 -14.10 12.05 27.71
C SER A 12 -14.94 11.80 28.96
N ALA A 13 -16.13 11.20 28.81
CA ALA A 13 -16.97 10.82 29.94
C ALA A 13 -16.30 9.75 30.83
N LEU A 14 -15.70 8.71 30.23
CA LEU A 14 -14.97 7.67 30.97
C LEU A 14 -13.74 8.26 31.69
N LEU A 15 -12.97 9.14 31.04
CA LEU A 15 -11.86 9.87 31.69
C LEU A 15 -12.36 10.74 32.84
N GLY A 16 -13.47 11.45 32.64
CA GLY A 16 -14.13 12.24 33.68
C GLY A 16 -14.51 11.39 34.89
N ALA A 17 -15.06 10.20 34.64
CA ALA A 17 -15.42 9.23 35.68
C ALA A 17 -14.22 8.73 36.47
N LEU A 18 -13.16 8.33 35.77
CA LEU A 18 -11.91 7.87 36.39
C LEU A 18 -11.27 8.96 37.24
N ASN A 19 -11.18 10.19 36.71
CA ASN A 19 -10.64 11.33 37.44
C ASN A 19 -11.51 11.70 38.66
N GLY A 20 -12.84 11.63 38.53
CA GLY A 20 -13.78 11.83 39.62
C GLY A 20 -13.60 10.80 40.75
N ALA A 21 -13.51 9.52 40.37
CA ALA A 21 -13.27 8.43 41.30
C ALA A 21 -11.92 8.55 42.01
N LYS A 22 -10.85 8.95 41.31
CA LYS A 22 -9.54 9.23 41.92
C LYS A 22 -9.61 10.37 42.94
N LYS A 23 -10.27 11.49 42.60
CA LYS A 23 -10.45 12.63 43.52
C LYS A 23 -11.22 12.25 44.80
N LYS A 24 -12.15 11.29 44.70
CA LYS A 24 -12.90 10.75 45.85
C LYS A 24 -12.13 9.67 46.63
N GLY A 25 -10.90 9.33 46.24
CA GLY A 25 -10.12 8.25 46.85
C GLY A 25 -10.65 6.85 46.57
N GLN A 26 -11.52 6.69 45.57
CA GLN A 26 -12.11 5.41 45.20
C GLN A 26 -11.19 4.58 44.29
N LEU A 27 -10.32 5.24 43.53
CA LEU A 27 -9.25 4.62 42.71
C LEU A 27 -7.89 5.20 43.13
N LYS A 28 -6.85 4.37 43.12
CA LYS A 28 -5.51 4.69 43.63
C LYS A 28 -4.45 4.81 42.54
N THR A 29 -4.72 4.39 41.30
CA THR A 29 -3.73 4.39 40.24
C THR A 29 -3.20 5.78 39.93
N GLU A 30 -1.91 5.86 39.60
CA GLU A 30 -1.26 7.13 39.24
C GLU A 30 -1.43 7.48 37.76
N ALA A 31 -1.52 6.47 36.91
CA ALA A 31 -1.71 6.62 35.47
C ALA A 31 -2.91 5.82 34.98
N TRP A 32 -3.67 6.41 34.06
CA TRP A 32 -4.75 5.71 33.38
C TRP A 32 -4.18 4.84 32.25
N PRO A 33 -4.70 3.61 32.04
CA PRO A 33 -4.41 2.85 30.85
C PRO A 33 -4.97 3.59 29.62
N GLN A 34 -4.50 3.22 28.44
CA GLN A 34 -5.13 3.67 27.21
C GLN A 34 -6.58 3.16 27.18
N LEU A 35 -7.53 4.08 27.05
CA LEU A 35 -8.94 3.76 26.87
C LEU A 35 -9.17 3.26 25.45
N SER A 36 -9.72 2.06 25.32
CA SER A 36 -10.27 1.56 24.07
C SER A 36 -11.80 1.52 24.15
N LEU A 37 -12.41 1.86 23.02
CA LEU A 37 -13.84 1.72 22.76
C LEU A 37 -13.99 0.90 21.49
N ASP A 38 -14.58 -0.27 21.62
CA ASP A 38 -14.72 -1.23 20.54
C ASP A 38 -16.20 -1.45 20.21
N ALA A 39 -16.53 -1.72 18.96
CA ALA A 39 -17.87 -2.18 18.61
C ALA A 39 -18.10 -3.58 19.20
N PRO A 40 -19.19 -3.83 19.94
CA PRO A 40 -19.47 -5.16 20.48
C PRO A 40 -19.66 -6.20 19.36
N LYS A 41 -19.30 -7.45 19.63
CA LYS A 41 -19.49 -8.57 18.68
C LYS A 41 -20.96 -8.84 18.34
N ARG A 42 -21.86 -8.37 19.20
CA ARG A 42 -23.29 -8.62 19.13
C ARG A 42 -24.02 -7.29 19.32
N PRO A 43 -24.86 -6.85 18.37
CA PRO A 43 -25.56 -5.57 18.46
C PRO A 43 -26.43 -5.43 19.73
N GLU A 44 -26.95 -6.53 20.26
CA GLU A 44 -27.74 -6.50 21.50
C GLU A 44 -26.94 -6.08 22.74
N TRP A 45 -25.61 -6.14 22.68
CA TRP A 45 -24.72 -5.70 23.76
C TRP A 45 -24.50 -4.18 23.78
N GLY A 46 -25.14 -3.45 22.87
CA GLY A 46 -25.03 -2.00 22.76
C GLY A 46 -24.14 -1.57 21.61
N ASP A 47 -23.78 -0.30 21.63
CA ASP A 47 -23.08 0.37 20.54
C ASP A 47 -21.56 0.35 20.71
N LEU A 48 -21.10 0.49 21.96
CA LEU A 48 -19.68 0.51 22.31
C LEU A 48 -19.42 -0.37 23.53
N ALA A 49 -18.25 -0.99 23.58
CA ALA A 49 -17.75 -1.72 24.73
C ALA A 49 -16.41 -1.14 25.21
N SER A 50 -16.18 -1.14 26.52
CA SER A 50 -14.88 -0.80 27.10
C SER A 50 -14.40 -1.88 28.08
N THR A 51 -13.11 -2.15 28.04
CA THR A 51 -12.40 -3.09 28.93
C THR A 51 -11.60 -2.40 30.02
N VAL A 52 -11.72 -1.07 30.16
CA VAL A 52 -10.88 -0.26 31.05
C VAL A 52 -10.85 -0.75 32.50
N ALA A 53 -11.99 -1.26 33.01
CA ALA A 53 -12.07 -1.78 34.37
C ALA A 53 -11.20 -3.04 34.57
N MET A 54 -11.06 -3.87 33.52
CA MET A 54 -10.19 -5.04 33.52
C MET A 54 -8.72 -4.64 33.49
N SER A 55 -8.37 -3.63 32.69
CA SER A 55 -7.01 -3.09 32.61
C SER A 55 -6.54 -2.48 33.93
N LEU A 56 -7.46 -1.96 34.74
CA LEU A 56 -7.17 -1.36 36.06
C LEU A 56 -7.13 -2.37 37.22
N ALA A 57 -7.59 -3.61 37.01
CA ALA A 57 -7.76 -4.58 38.09
C ALA A 57 -6.46 -4.88 38.85
N ALA A 58 -5.35 -5.02 38.13
CA ALA A 58 -4.04 -5.28 38.72
C ALA A 58 -3.50 -4.09 39.51
N SER A 59 -3.58 -2.86 38.96
CA SER A 59 -3.08 -1.65 39.62
C SER A 59 -3.92 -1.25 40.84
N GLU A 60 -5.22 -1.52 40.80
CA GLU A 60 -6.15 -1.21 41.90
C GLU A 60 -6.26 -2.35 42.93
N GLN A 61 -5.73 -3.54 42.62
CA GLN A 61 -5.89 -4.77 43.41
C GLN A 61 -7.36 -5.04 43.78
N ARG A 62 -8.26 -4.84 42.80
CA ARG A 62 -9.71 -4.95 42.94
C ARG A 62 -10.32 -5.75 41.80
N ALA A 63 -11.48 -6.35 42.06
CA ALA A 63 -12.20 -7.08 41.02
C ALA A 63 -12.62 -6.11 39.89
N PRO A 64 -12.48 -6.49 38.60
CA PRO A 64 -12.85 -5.62 37.49
C PRO A 64 -14.32 -5.16 37.56
N HIS A 65 -15.22 -5.99 38.06
CA HIS A 65 -16.62 -5.66 38.26
C HIS A 65 -16.80 -4.48 39.23
N ASP A 66 -16.07 -4.47 40.35
CA ASP A 66 -16.15 -3.39 41.34
C ASP A 66 -15.59 -2.08 40.78
N ILE A 67 -14.53 -2.16 39.98
CA ILE A 67 -13.96 -1.01 39.27
C ILE A 67 -14.96 -0.48 38.23
N ALA A 68 -15.61 -1.37 37.48
CA ALA A 68 -16.65 -1.00 36.52
C ALA A 68 -17.82 -0.27 37.22
N GLN A 69 -18.25 -0.75 38.40
CA GLN A 69 -19.26 -0.07 39.20
C GLN A 69 -18.81 1.33 39.64
N ILE A 70 -17.57 1.46 40.12
CA ILE A 70 -16.98 2.76 40.50
C ILE A 70 -16.97 3.73 39.31
N ILE A 71 -16.64 3.26 38.11
CA ILE A 71 -16.67 4.07 36.89
C ILE A 71 -18.09 4.55 36.61
N ILE A 72 -19.07 3.64 36.63
CA ILE A 72 -20.48 3.98 36.38
C ILE A 72 -21.00 5.00 37.40
N ASP A 73 -20.69 4.83 38.68
CA ASP A 73 -21.13 5.72 39.77
C ASP A 73 -20.54 7.13 39.69
N ASN A 74 -19.45 7.29 38.93
CA ASN A 74 -18.79 8.57 38.70
C ASN A 74 -18.98 9.11 37.28
N LEU A 75 -19.78 8.45 36.45
CA LEU A 75 -19.92 8.79 35.04
C LEU A 75 -20.66 10.13 34.88
N PRO A 76 -19.98 11.20 34.41
CA PRO A 76 -20.61 12.49 34.25
C PRO A 76 -21.62 12.43 33.10
N HIS A 77 -22.73 13.17 33.22
CA HIS A 77 -23.75 13.29 32.17
C HIS A 77 -24.30 11.95 31.65
N ARG A 78 -24.29 10.90 32.48
CA ARG A 78 -24.70 9.53 32.08
C ARG A 78 -26.03 9.50 31.31
N GLU A 79 -27.07 10.15 31.85
CA GLU A 79 -28.42 10.18 31.27
C GLU A 79 -28.51 10.92 29.92
N GLN A 80 -27.54 11.79 29.62
CA GLN A 80 -27.47 12.51 28.34
C GLN A 80 -26.75 11.70 27.26
N LEU A 81 -25.85 10.80 27.66
CA LEU A 81 -24.99 10.06 26.74
C LEU A 81 -25.50 8.64 26.48
N PHE A 82 -26.06 7.98 27.49
CA PHE A 82 -26.35 6.56 27.42
C PHE A 82 -27.84 6.28 27.66
N ASP A 83 -28.44 5.46 26.80
CA ASP A 83 -29.72 4.81 27.09
C ASP A 83 -29.54 3.67 28.10
N ARG A 84 -28.42 2.96 28.00
CA ARG A 84 -28.12 1.82 28.87
C ARG A 84 -26.62 1.68 29.08
N VAL A 85 -26.24 1.39 30.32
CA VAL A 85 -24.86 1.05 30.70
C VAL A 85 -24.93 -0.23 31.53
N GLU A 86 -24.31 -1.29 31.03
CA GLU A 86 -24.35 -2.62 31.64
C GLU A 86 -22.94 -3.10 31.98
N ILE A 87 -22.77 -3.65 33.18
CA ILE A 87 -21.56 -4.38 33.56
C ILE A 87 -21.76 -5.85 33.23
N VAL A 88 -20.91 -6.39 32.36
CA VAL A 88 -20.86 -7.82 32.06
C VAL A 88 -19.60 -8.43 32.66
N ARG A 89 -19.72 -9.61 33.31
CA ARG A 89 -18.57 -10.28 33.93
C ARG A 89 -17.44 -10.52 32.90
N PRO A 90 -16.17 -10.32 33.28
CA PRO A 90 -15.69 -9.97 34.61
C PRO A 90 -15.73 -8.47 34.93
N GLY A 91 -15.93 -7.58 33.95
CA GLY A 91 -15.98 -6.12 34.12
C GLY A 91 -16.05 -5.35 32.79
N PHE A 92 -16.63 -5.94 31.74
CA PHE A 92 -16.89 -5.24 30.48
C PHE A 92 -17.97 -4.19 30.70
N LEU A 93 -17.74 -2.98 30.20
CA LEU A 93 -18.74 -1.92 30.15
C LEU A 93 -19.38 -1.92 28.77
N ASN A 94 -20.62 -2.39 28.69
CA ASN A 94 -21.45 -2.34 27.50
C ASN A 94 -22.27 -1.04 27.52
N LEU A 95 -22.14 -0.24 26.47
CA LEU A 95 -22.66 1.12 26.38
C LEU A 95 -23.64 1.21 25.21
N THR A 96 -24.91 1.44 25.51
CA THR A 96 -25.94 1.82 24.52
C THR A 96 -26.12 3.32 24.57
N LEU A 97 -25.88 3.99 23.46
CA LEU A 97 -25.84 5.43 23.32
C LEU A 97 -27.23 6.00 23.03
N LYS A 98 -27.46 7.23 23.46
CA LYS A 98 -28.68 7.98 23.10
C LYS A 98 -28.71 8.23 21.58
N PRO A 99 -29.86 8.10 20.90
CA PRO A 99 -30.00 8.40 19.47
C PRO A 99 -29.51 9.80 19.07
N ALA A 100 -29.64 10.77 19.98
CA ALA A 100 -29.16 12.14 19.78
C ALA A 100 -27.66 12.22 19.45
N LEU A 101 -26.83 11.32 20.00
CA LEU A 101 -25.40 11.26 19.69
C LEU A 101 -25.15 10.84 18.23
N TRP A 102 -25.96 9.94 17.70
CA TRP A 102 -25.86 9.52 16.29
C TRP A 102 -26.33 10.62 15.33
N GLN A 103 -27.34 11.41 15.73
CA GLN A 103 -27.78 12.58 14.97
C GLN A 103 -26.67 13.65 14.89
N GLU A 104 -25.86 13.82 15.92
CA GLU A 104 -24.69 14.70 15.86
C GLU A 104 -23.65 14.25 14.82
N VAL A 105 -23.47 12.94 14.62
CA VAL A 105 -22.59 12.43 13.55
C VAL A 105 -23.09 12.86 12.18
N LEU A 106 -24.41 12.87 11.96
CA LEU A 106 -24.98 13.36 10.70
C LEU A 106 -24.66 14.84 10.47
N ARG A 107 -24.75 15.66 11.52
CA ARG A 107 -24.37 17.10 11.48
C ARG A 107 -22.87 17.28 11.27
N GLU A 108 -22.05 16.40 11.82
CA GLU A 108 -20.59 16.39 11.58
C GLU A 108 -20.27 16.06 10.11
N ILE A 109 -20.90 15.02 9.55
CA ILE A 109 -20.76 14.63 8.15
C ILE A 109 -21.19 15.78 7.24
N GLU A 110 -22.31 16.43 7.54
CA GLU A 110 -22.79 17.61 6.81
C GLU A 110 -21.77 18.75 6.84
N MET A 111 -21.31 19.12 8.04
CA MET A 111 -20.36 20.22 8.24
C MET A 111 -19.04 19.98 7.51
N GLN A 112 -18.53 18.75 7.54
CA GLN A 112 -17.24 18.39 6.93
C GLN A 112 -17.37 18.06 5.44
N GLY A 113 -18.55 17.65 4.97
CA GLY A 113 -18.80 17.26 3.58
C GLY A 113 -17.79 16.23 3.06
N SER A 114 -17.15 16.52 1.93
CA SER A 114 -16.13 15.65 1.33
C SER A 114 -14.83 15.52 2.15
N ALA A 115 -14.67 16.34 3.20
CA ALA A 115 -13.53 16.23 4.12
C ALA A 115 -13.81 15.29 5.30
N TYR A 116 -15.04 14.78 5.44
CA TYR A 116 -15.37 13.84 6.51
C TYR A 116 -14.43 12.61 6.49
N GLY A 117 -13.93 12.23 7.67
CA GLY A 117 -12.98 11.14 7.83
C GLY A 117 -11.51 11.48 7.51
N ARG A 118 -11.21 12.73 7.13
CA ARG A 118 -9.83 13.23 7.03
C ARG A 118 -9.30 13.63 8.40
N ALA A 119 -7.98 13.59 8.57
CA ALA A 119 -7.32 13.97 9.80
C ALA A 119 -5.96 14.62 9.54
N GLU A 120 -5.38 15.28 10.53
CA GLU A 120 -4.05 15.90 10.44
C GLU A 120 -3.00 15.15 11.30
N VAL A 121 -3.09 13.81 11.33
CA VAL A 121 -2.17 12.94 12.09
C VAL A 121 -0.75 12.99 11.51
N GLY A 122 -0.65 13.14 10.19
CA GLY A 122 0.61 13.28 9.47
C GLY A 122 1.32 14.58 9.79
N ARG A 123 0.59 15.66 10.12
CA ARG A 123 1.15 16.98 10.42
C ARG A 123 2.12 17.47 9.34
N ARG A 124 1.79 17.25 8.06
CA ARG A 124 2.61 17.60 6.90
C ARG A 124 3.98 16.91 6.85
N ARG A 125 4.18 15.84 7.63
CA ARG A 125 5.36 14.98 7.47
C ARG A 125 5.38 14.41 6.06
N ARG A 126 6.57 14.34 5.48
CA ARG A 126 6.76 13.89 4.10
C ARG A 126 6.81 12.38 4.05
N ALA A 127 6.01 11.76 3.18
CA ALA A 127 6.04 10.32 2.97
C ALA A 127 6.36 9.99 1.52
N LEU A 128 7.20 8.99 1.29
CA LEU A 128 7.41 8.39 -0.02
C LEU A 128 6.73 7.03 -0.04
N VAL A 129 5.86 6.78 -1.02
CA VAL A 129 5.20 5.49 -1.22
C VAL A 129 5.65 4.93 -2.55
N GLU A 130 6.52 3.92 -2.51
CA GLU A 130 6.98 3.19 -3.69
C GLU A 130 6.11 1.96 -3.92
N TYR A 131 5.63 1.78 -5.14
CA TYR A 131 4.85 0.60 -5.50
C TYR A 131 4.88 0.29 -7.01
N VAL A 132 4.46 -0.93 -7.36
CA VAL A 132 4.56 -1.55 -8.69
C VAL A 132 6.00 -1.88 -9.08
N SER A 133 6.86 -0.87 -9.29
CA SER A 133 8.31 -0.98 -9.59
C SER A 133 8.69 -2.18 -10.48
N ALA A 134 7.84 -2.51 -11.45
CA ALA A 134 8.03 -3.65 -12.34
C ALA A 134 9.08 -3.30 -13.40
N ASN A 135 9.85 -4.30 -13.80
CA ASN A 135 10.92 -4.10 -14.76
C ASN A 135 10.31 -3.77 -16.13
N PRO A 136 10.85 -2.79 -16.89
CA PRO A 136 10.30 -2.37 -18.17
C PRO A 136 10.67 -3.37 -19.30
N THR A 137 10.46 -4.66 -19.04
CA THR A 137 10.80 -5.79 -19.91
C THR A 137 9.57 -6.53 -20.43
N GLY A 138 8.38 -6.10 -20.05
CA GLY A 138 7.10 -6.58 -20.57
C GLY A 138 5.92 -5.78 -20.00
N PRO A 139 4.68 -6.06 -20.46
CA PRO A 139 3.48 -5.45 -19.91
C PRO A 139 3.24 -5.83 -18.45
N LEU A 140 2.47 -5.02 -17.73
CA LEU A 140 2.06 -5.36 -16.37
C LEU A 140 1.10 -6.55 -16.37
N HIS A 141 1.22 -7.47 -15.42
CA HIS A 141 0.28 -8.57 -15.21
C HIS A 141 -0.65 -8.32 -14.01
N VAL A 142 -1.68 -9.15 -13.83
CA VAL A 142 -2.67 -9.02 -12.73
C VAL A 142 -2.04 -8.88 -11.34
N GLY A 143 -0.95 -9.58 -11.05
CA GLY A 143 -0.21 -9.43 -9.78
C GLY A 143 0.29 -7.99 -9.52
N HIS A 144 0.79 -7.30 -10.56
CA HIS A 144 1.15 -5.89 -10.47
C HIS A 144 -0.08 -5.02 -10.22
N GLY A 145 -1.24 -5.37 -10.79
CA GLY A 145 -2.51 -4.69 -10.54
C GLY A 145 -2.92 -4.66 -9.06
N ARG A 146 -2.72 -5.77 -8.32
CA ARG A 146 -2.95 -5.79 -6.87
C ARG A 146 -1.97 -4.89 -6.13
N GLY A 147 -0.68 -4.97 -6.45
CA GLY A 147 0.34 -4.08 -5.87
C GLY A 147 0.04 -2.60 -6.14
N ALA A 148 -0.44 -2.30 -7.35
CA ALA A 148 -0.87 -0.98 -7.77
C ALA A 148 -2.08 -0.46 -6.95
N ALA A 149 -3.10 -1.30 -6.76
CA ALA A 149 -4.28 -0.95 -5.96
C ALA A 149 -3.93 -0.72 -4.48
N VAL A 150 -3.12 -1.60 -3.88
CA VAL A 150 -2.66 -1.47 -2.48
C VAL A 150 -1.81 -0.22 -2.29
N GLY A 151 -0.81 0.01 -3.15
CA GLY A 151 0.05 1.19 -3.06
C GLY A 151 -0.71 2.50 -3.23
N GLN A 152 -1.63 2.57 -4.20
CA GLN A 152 -2.50 3.73 -4.36
C GLN A 152 -3.40 3.94 -3.13
N ALA A 153 -3.98 2.88 -2.56
CA ALA A 153 -4.81 2.99 -1.36
C ALA A 153 -4.02 3.52 -0.15
N VAL A 154 -2.80 3.03 0.06
CA VAL A 154 -1.91 3.51 1.12
C VAL A 154 -1.55 4.98 0.90
N ALA A 155 -1.16 5.37 -0.31
CA ALA A 155 -0.85 6.76 -0.63
C ALA A 155 -2.06 7.68 -0.40
N ASN A 156 -3.25 7.28 -0.82
CA ASN A 156 -4.49 8.05 -0.63
C ASN A 156 -4.86 8.16 0.86
N MET A 157 -4.72 7.08 1.63
CA MET A 157 -4.96 7.10 3.08
C MET A 157 -4.00 8.05 3.78
N LEU A 158 -2.70 7.99 3.46
CA LEU A 158 -1.70 8.89 4.03
C LEU A 158 -2.00 10.36 3.73
N ARG A 159 -2.38 10.69 2.48
CA ARG A 159 -2.83 12.05 2.12
C ARG A 159 -4.07 12.46 2.91
N ALA A 160 -5.06 11.56 3.05
CA ALA A 160 -6.28 11.82 3.81
C ALA A 160 -6.02 12.06 5.30
N VAL A 161 -4.94 11.51 5.86
CA VAL A 161 -4.53 11.73 7.26
C VAL A 161 -3.41 12.78 7.41
N GLY A 162 -3.16 13.61 6.40
CA GLY A 162 -2.37 14.83 6.51
C GLY A 162 -0.86 14.67 6.31
N TYR A 163 -0.42 13.64 5.59
CA TYR A 163 0.97 13.53 5.09
C TYR A 163 1.13 14.22 3.74
N ASP A 164 2.31 14.79 3.50
CA ASP A 164 2.73 15.26 2.18
C ASP A 164 3.36 14.07 1.42
N VAL A 165 2.53 13.37 0.65
CA VAL A 165 2.88 12.09 0.01
C VAL A 165 3.41 12.29 -1.40
N VAL A 166 4.51 11.61 -1.72
CA VAL A 166 5.01 11.37 -3.08
C VAL A 166 4.86 9.89 -3.39
N SER A 167 4.15 9.54 -4.45
CA SER A 167 4.21 8.20 -5.02
C SER A 167 5.36 8.09 -6.02
N GLU A 168 6.12 7.00 -5.92
CA GLU A 168 7.29 6.76 -6.75
C GLU A 168 7.25 5.38 -7.42
N TYR A 169 7.64 5.34 -8.69
CA TYR A 169 7.91 4.11 -9.42
C TYR A 169 9.42 3.97 -9.58
N TYR A 170 10.00 2.90 -9.04
CA TYR A 170 11.41 2.58 -9.28
C TYR A 170 11.56 1.77 -10.58
N ILE A 171 12.34 2.30 -11.51
CA ILE A 171 12.57 1.71 -12.83
C ILE A 171 13.88 0.92 -12.76
N ASN A 172 13.78 -0.40 -12.79
CA ASN A 172 14.90 -1.33 -12.94
C ASN A 172 15.41 -1.33 -14.40
N ASP A 173 16.00 -0.22 -14.84
CA ASP A 173 16.50 0.00 -16.21
C ASP A 173 18.02 -0.21 -16.35
N ALA A 174 18.62 -0.96 -15.42
CA ALA A 174 20.01 -1.39 -15.49
C ALA A 174 20.16 -2.93 -15.47
N GLY A 175 21.38 -3.40 -15.71
CA GLY A 175 21.76 -4.79 -15.50
C GLY A 175 21.38 -5.78 -16.61
N ARG A 176 21.35 -7.07 -16.25
CA ARG A 176 21.24 -8.21 -17.20
C ARG A 176 19.91 -8.26 -17.92
N GLN A 177 18.80 -7.94 -17.24
CA GLN A 177 17.48 -8.01 -17.84
C GLN A 177 17.29 -7.05 -19.01
N MET A 178 17.81 -5.82 -18.90
CA MET A 178 17.79 -4.86 -20.00
C MET A 178 18.65 -5.31 -21.19
N LYS A 179 19.77 -5.99 -20.94
CA LYS A 179 20.57 -6.61 -22.01
C LYS A 179 19.78 -7.70 -22.71
N LEU A 180 19.19 -8.63 -21.96
CA LEU A 180 18.35 -9.70 -22.52
C LEU A 180 17.16 -9.15 -23.32
N LEU A 181 16.53 -8.07 -22.86
CA LEU A 181 15.48 -7.38 -23.61
C LEU A 181 16.00 -6.90 -24.98
N GLY A 182 17.13 -6.19 -24.98
CA GLY A 182 17.78 -5.71 -26.20
C GLY A 182 18.09 -6.84 -27.19
N THR A 183 18.77 -7.89 -26.73
CA THR A 183 19.11 -9.06 -27.55
C THR A 183 17.86 -9.77 -28.09
N SER A 184 16.78 -9.84 -27.30
CA SER A 184 15.52 -10.48 -27.71
C SER A 184 14.79 -9.68 -28.79
N VAL A 185 14.71 -8.35 -28.64
CA VAL A 185 14.11 -7.47 -29.65
C VAL A 185 14.94 -7.47 -30.93
N TYR A 186 16.28 -7.43 -30.80
CA TYR A 186 17.19 -7.51 -31.92
C TYR A 186 17.01 -8.82 -32.71
N ALA A 187 16.95 -9.97 -32.02
CA ALA A 187 16.72 -11.25 -32.67
C ALA A 187 15.38 -11.28 -33.42
N ARG A 188 14.27 -10.79 -32.83
CA ARG A 188 13.00 -10.67 -33.56
C ARG A 188 13.07 -9.70 -34.74
N TYR A 189 13.83 -8.62 -34.64
CA TYR A 189 14.02 -7.66 -35.72
C TYR A 189 14.78 -8.29 -36.91
N GLU A 190 15.83 -9.07 -36.65
CA GLU A 190 16.57 -9.82 -37.66
C GLU A 190 15.68 -10.88 -38.34
N GLU A 191 14.90 -11.65 -37.56
CA GLU A 191 13.91 -12.60 -38.09
C GLU A 191 12.89 -11.90 -39.02
N LEU A 192 12.31 -10.78 -38.57
CA LEU A 192 11.36 -9.99 -39.36
C LEU A 192 12.01 -9.38 -40.62
N SER A 193 13.33 -9.29 -40.66
CA SER A 193 14.11 -8.80 -41.78
C SER A 193 14.63 -9.92 -42.69
N ASN A 194 14.21 -11.18 -42.44
CA ASN A 194 14.67 -12.37 -43.15
C ASN A 194 16.20 -12.57 -43.09
N ARG A 195 16.84 -12.13 -42.00
CA ARG A 195 18.27 -12.35 -41.77
C ARG A 195 18.47 -13.52 -40.79
N PRO A 196 19.51 -14.35 -40.99
CA PRO A 196 19.78 -15.47 -40.11
C PRO A 196 20.20 -14.96 -38.73
N VAL A 197 19.51 -15.43 -37.69
CA VAL A 197 19.80 -15.09 -36.30
C VAL A 197 19.45 -16.28 -35.41
N GLU A 198 20.22 -16.47 -34.34
CA GLU A 198 19.87 -17.41 -33.28
C GLU A 198 19.14 -16.64 -32.18
N PHE A 199 17.93 -17.08 -31.82
CA PHE A 199 17.18 -16.44 -30.76
C PHE A 199 17.81 -16.79 -29.39
N PRO A 200 18.08 -15.82 -28.51
CA PRO A 200 18.70 -16.09 -27.21
C PRO A 200 17.83 -17.04 -26.37
N PRO A 201 18.36 -18.18 -25.88
CA PRO A 201 17.57 -19.15 -25.12
C PRO A 201 16.88 -18.55 -23.89
N GLU A 202 17.60 -17.69 -23.17
CA GLU A 202 17.11 -16.95 -21.99
C GLU A 202 16.44 -15.61 -22.35
N GLY A 203 16.22 -15.34 -23.63
CA GLY A 203 15.54 -14.14 -24.09
C GLY A 203 14.06 -14.10 -23.68
N TYR A 204 13.46 -12.94 -23.88
CA TYR A 204 12.03 -12.77 -23.72
C TYR A 204 11.31 -13.27 -24.98
N HIS A 205 10.42 -14.25 -24.81
CA HIS A 205 9.76 -14.94 -25.94
C HIS A 205 8.33 -14.47 -26.23
N GLY A 206 7.75 -13.64 -25.38
CA GLY A 206 6.33 -13.25 -25.48
C GLY A 206 6.00 -12.48 -26.76
N ALA A 207 4.72 -12.55 -27.18
CA ALA A 207 4.23 -11.89 -28.39
C ALA A 207 4.51 -10.37 -28.42
N TYR A 208 4.57 -9.73 -27.25
CA TYR A 208 4.92 -8.32 -27.09
C TYR A 208 6.33 -7.98 -27.59
N ILE A 209 7.31 -8.88 -27.49
CA ILE A 209 8.68 -8.67 -28.01
C ILE A 209 8.65 -8.57 -29.53
N THR A 210 7.90 -9.44 -30.18
CA THR A 210 7.70 -9.38 -31.64
C THR A 210 6.97 -8.11 -32.04
N ALA A 211 5.99 -7.66 -31.24
CA ALA A 211 5.29 -6.40 -31.47
C ALA A 211 6.24 -5.19 -31.38
N VAL A 212 7.12 -5.14 -30.39
CA VAL A 212 8.16 -4.10 -30.26
C VAL A 212 9.12 -4.16 -31.45
N ALA A 213 9.62 -5.34 -31.83
CA ALA A 213 10.52 -5.49 -32.97
C ALA A 213 9.89 -5.04 -34.32
N ARG A 214 8.58 -5.27 -34.52
CA ARG A 214 7.85 -4.72 -35.67
C ARG A 214 7.85 -3.19 -35.66
N ARG A 215 7.71 -2.56 -34.49
CA ARG A 215 7.77 -1.09 -34.34
C ARG A 215 9.18 -0.57 -34.60
N VAL A 216 10.22 -1.25 -34.10
CA VAL A 216 11.62 -0.97 -34.44
C VAL A 216 11.81 -0.99 -35.95
N LYS A 217 11.41 -2.07 -36.64
CA LYS A 217 11.53 -2.16 -38.10
C LYS A 217 10.81 -1.01 -38.80
N ARG A 218 9.58 -0.72 -38.41
CA ARG A 218 8.80 0.36 -39.04
C ARG A 218 9.39 1.76 -38.82
N GLN A 219 9.99 2.03 -37.67
CA GLN A 219 10.37 3.39 -37.27
C GLN A 219 11.87 3.68 -37.37
N LEU A 220 12.72 2.67 -37.17
CA LEU A 220 14.17 2.83 -37.08
C LEU A 220 14.93 2.17 -38.24
N GLU A 221 14.32 1.33 -39.08
CA GLU A 221 15.03 0.61 -40.16
C GLU A 221 15.93 1.52 -41.05
N PRO A 222 15.52 2.73 -41.44
CA PRO A 222 16.41 3.64 -42.17
C PRO A 222 17.68 4.03 -41.39
N GLU A 223 17.58 4.19 -40.07
CA GLU A 223 18.68 4.59 -39.18
C GLU A 223 19.59 3.42 -38.79
N LEU A 224 19.09 2.18 -38.91
CA LEU A 224 19.84 0.96 -38.59
C LEU A 224 20.73 0.48 -39.75
N THR A 225 20.52 1.01 -40.95
CA THR A 225 21.22 0.56 -42.15
C THR A 225 22.71 0.91 -42.08
N GLY A 226 23.58 -0.09 -42.19
CA GLY A 226 25.04 0.09 -42.20
C GLY A 226 25.71 0.17 -40.82
N LEU A 227 24.94 0.08 -39.74
CA LEU A 227 25.48 0.00 -38.37
C LEU A 227 26.03 -1.41 -38.07
N ALA A 228 26.95 -1.49 -37.11
CA ALA A 228 27.41 -2.79 -36.61
C ALA A 228 26.29 -3.49 -35.82
N PRO A 229 26.25 -4.85 -35.78
CA PRO A 229 25.23 -5.59 -35.03
C PRO A 229 25.06 -5.16 -33.57
N THR A 230 26.17 -4.86 -32.89
CA THR A 230 26.16 -4.39 -31.49
C THR A 230 25.53 -3.01 -31.33
N GLU A 231 25.67 -2.13 -32.32
CA GLU A 231 25.04 -0.81 -32.31
C GLU A 231 23.54 -0.92 -32.60
N ILE A 232 23.16 -1.83 -33.51
CA ILE A 232 21.74 -2.12 -33.80
C ILE A 232 21.06 -2.69 -32.55
N GLU A 233 21.70 -3.63 -31.86
CA GLU A 233 21.19 -4.20 -30.61
C GLU A 233 20.97 -3.12 -29.53
N GLU A 234 21.91 -2.18 -29.38
CA GLU A 234 21.79 -1.06 -28.45
C GLU A 234 20.60 -0.14 -28.79
N ARG A 235 20.38 0.13 -30.08
CA ARG A 235 19.23 0.91 -30.55
C ARG A 235 17.92 0.17 -30.28
N CYS A 236 17.87 -1.13 -30.55
CA CYS A 236 16.74 -1.99 -30.22
C CYS A 236 16.45 -1.96 -28.71
N ARG A 237 17.48 -2.06 -27.87
CA ARG A 237 17.35 -2.01 -26.41
C ARG A 237 16.74 -0.70 -25.94
N THR A 238 17.29 0.42 -26.40
CA THR A 238 16.83 1.76 -26.02
C THR A 238 15.38 1.99 -26.46
N PHE A 239 15.05 1.61 -27.70
CA PHE A 239 13.69 1.70 -28.21
C PHE A 239 12.71 0.82 -27.41
N ALA A 240 13.08 -0.43 -27.16
CA ALA A 240 12.24 -1.37 -26.41
C ALA A 240 11.97 -0.90 -24.98
N TYR A 241 13.00 -0.39 -24.30
CA TYR A 241 12.88 0.23 -22.99
C TYR A 241 11.85 1.37 -22.99
N GLN A 242 12.00 2.33 -23.90
CA GLN A 242 11.11 3.49 -23.97
C GLN A 242 9.66 3.09 -24.28
N GLU A 243 9.48 2.17 -25.23
CA GLU A 243 8.17 1.68 -25.64
C GLU A 243 7.45 0.94 -24.51
N LEU A 244 8.15 0.02 -23.82
CA LEU A 244 7.56 -0.77 -22.74
C LEU A 244 7.31 0.08 -21.49
N LEU A 245 8.18 1.04 -21.18
CA LEU A 245 7.95 1.99 -20.10
C LEU A 245 6.74 2.90 -20.41
N SER A 246 6.55 3.32 -21.67
CA SER A 246 5.36 4.07 -22.08
C SER A 246 4.09 3.23 -21.90
N LEU A 247 4.12 1.96 -22.31
CA LEU A 247 3.01 1.03 -22.12
C LEU A 247 2.64 0.87 -20.64
N ILE A 248 3.64 0.68 -19.77
CA ILE A 248 3.44 0.61 -18.31
C ILE A 248 2.77 1.89 -17.79
N ARG A 249 3.22 3.08 -18.23
CA ARG A 249 2.62 4.36 -17.84
C ARG A 249 1.16 4.46 -18.28
N GLU A 250 0.84 4.04 -19.49
CA GLU A 250 -0.52 4.03 -20.03
C GLU A 250 -1.44 3.04 -19.29
N ASP A 251 -0.93 1.86 -18.94
CA ASP A 251 -1.60 0.86 -18.11
C ASP A 251 -1.95 1.41 -16.74
N LEU A 252 -0.98 2.00 -16.05
CA LEU A 252 -1.20 2.63 -14.74
C LEU A 252 -2.19 3.79 -14.83
N LYS A 253 -2.06 4.65 -15.84
CA LYS A 253 -2.98 5.78 -16.04
C LYS A 253 -4.42 5.31 -16.26
N SER A 254 -4.63 4.26 -17.04
CA SER A 254 -5.96 3.69 -17.25
C SER A 254 -6.54 3.04 -15.98
N PHE A 255 -5.66 2.60 -15.08
CA PHE A 255 -6.00 2.19 -13.74
C PHE A 255 -6.11 3.37 -12.78
N GLY A 256 -6.17 4.61 -13.27
CA GLY A 256 -6.30 5.82 -12.46
C GLY A 256 -5.11 6.10 -11.55
N ILE A 257 -3.90 5.64 -11.90
CA ILE A 257 -2.66 5.88 -11.16
C ILE A 257 -1.75 6.78 -12.01
N GLU A 258 -1.36 7.91 -11.44
CA GLU A 258 -0.29 8.76 -11.97
C GLU A 258 0.73 8.95 -10.85
N PHE A 259 1.98 8.57 -11.12
CA PHE A 259 3.08 8.70 -10.17
C PHE A 259 3.68 10.10 -10.21
N GLU A 260 3.97 10.68 -9.04
CA GLU A 260 4.66 11.96 -8.95
C GLU A 260 6.17 11.85 -9.24
N SER A 261 6.75 10.66 -9.05
CA SER A 261 8.18 10.41 -9.31
C SER A 261 8.41 9.10 -10.04
N TRP A 262 9.36 9.12 -10.99
CA TRP A 262 9.86 7.95 -11.70
C TRP A 262 11.38 7.93 -11.54
N PHE A 263 11.89 6.97 -10.80
CA PHE A 263 13.29 6.93 -10.39
C PHE A 263 14.04 5.84 -11.17
N SER A 264 15.11 6.20 -11.88
CA SER A 264 15.89 5.27 -12.72
C SER A 264 17.07 4.66 -11.98
N GLU A 265 17.17 3.33 -11.96
CA GLU A 265 18.33 2.61 -11.45
C GLU A 265 19.60 2.98 -12.23
N ALA A 266 19.52 3.07 -13.56
CA ALA A 266 20.65 3.45 -14.40
C ALA A 266 21.22 4.82 -14.01
N SER A 267 20.39 5.76 -13.57
CA SER A 267 20.84 7.05 -13.07
C SER A 267 21.68 6.96 -11.78
N LEU A 268 21.37 6.02 -10.88
CA LEU A 268 22.17 5.77 -9.68
C LEU A 268 23.54 5.18 -10.03
N VAL A 269 23.53 4.19 -10.91
CA VAL A 269 24.76 3.50 -11.34
C VAL A 269 25.68 4.48 -12.06
N ASN A 270 25.16 5.21 -13.05
CA ASN A 270 25.95 6.13 -13.89
C ASN A 270 26.48 7.34 -13.12
N SER A 271 25.79 7.77 -12.05
CA SER A 271 26.26 8.88 -11.20
C SER A 271 27.30 8.46 -10.16
N GLY A 272 27.71 7.19 -10.13
CA GLY A 272 28.61 6.64 -9.13
C GLY A 272 28.05 6.69 -7.70
N ALA A 273 26.72 6.78 -7.55
CA ALA A 273 26.07 6.81 -6.23
C ALA A 273 26.37 5.53 -5.44
N VAL A 274 26.33 4.37 -6.09
CA VAL A 274 26.64 3.06 -5.48
C VAL A 274 28.05 3.04 -4.87
N GLN A 275 29.06 3.52 -5.58
CA GLN A 275 30.42 3.58 -5.02
C GLN A 275 30.49 4.54 -3.82
N ARG A 276 29.88 5.74 -3.94
CA ARG A 276 29.87 6.75 -2.87
C ARG A 276 29.24 6.23 -1.58
N VAL A 277 28.11 5.52 -1.66
CA VAL A 277 27.42 5.01 -0.47
C VAL A 277 28.23 3.92 0.23
N LEU A 278 28.93 3.09 -0.54
CA LEU A 278 29.80 2.04 0.00
C LEU A 278 31.05 2.63 0.66
N ASP A 279 31.65 3.67 0.07
CA ASP A 279 32.78 4.37 0.69
C ASP A 279 32.37 5.06 2.01
N GLU A 280 31.17 5.63 2.06
CA GLU A 280 30.61 6.21 3.28
C GLU A 280 30.42 5.14 4.37
N LEU A 281 29.75 4.03 4.06
CA LEU A 281 29.56 2.91 5.01
C LEU A 281 30.91 2.31 5.45
N ARG A 282 31.90 2.27 4.57
CA ARG A 282 33.27 1.83 4.90
C ARG A 282 33.93 2.80 5.88
N SER A 283 33.81 4.11 5.67
CA SER A 283 34.35 5.13 6.57
C SER A 283 33.74 5.07 7.97
N GLN A 284 32.47 4.64 8.06
CA GLN A 284 31.74 4.42 9.31
C GLN A 284 31.97 3.02 9.92
N GLN A 285 32.88 2.22 9.34
CA GLN A 285 33.20 0.86 9.76
C GLN A 285 32.03 -0.15 9.70
N PHE A 286 30.98 0.18 8.93
CA PHE A 286 29.83 -0.69 8.68
C PHE A 286 30.05 -1.65 7.50
N LEU A 287 31.13 -1.48 6.74
CA LEU A 287 31.60 -2.49 5.80
C LEU A 287 32.86 -3.21 6.31
N PHE A 288 33.00 -4.46 5.93
CA PHE A 288 34.23 -5.24 6.15
C PHE A 288 34.51 -6.14 4.97
N GLU A 289 35.78 -6.53 4.83
CA GLU A 289 36.21 -7.46 3.80
C GLU A 289 36.32 -8.87 4.40
N GLN A 290 35.73 -9.84 3.72
CA GLN A 290 35.85 -11.25 4.06
C GLN A 290 35.84 -12.06 2.77
N GLU A 291 36.81 -12.99 2.64
CA GLU A 291 36.94 -13.86 1.47
C GLU A 291 37.00 -13.06 0.16
N GLY A 292 37.70 -11.92 0.14
CA GLY A 292 37.84 -11.06 -1.04
C GLY A 292 36.56 -10.35 -1.50
N ALA A 293 35.47 -10.43 -0.73
CA ALA A 293 34.23 -9.70 -0.96
C ALA A 293 34.02 -8.63 0.13
N TRP A 294 33.27 -7.57 -0.20
CA TRP A 294 32.83 -6.58 0.78
C TRP A 294 31.44 -6.90 1.30
N TRP A 295 31.31 -6.88 2.63
CA TRP A 295 30.12 -7.22 3.38
C TRP A 295 29.64 -6.03 4.19
N PHE A 296 28.34 -5.78 4.15
CA PHE A 296 27.66 -4.86 5.05
C PHE A 296 27.31 -5.57 6.35
N ARG A 297 27.68 -4.94 7.49
CA ARG A 297 27.42 -5.40 8.86
C ARG A 297 25.94 -5.27 9.26
N SER A 298 25.03 -5.80 8.44
CA SER A 298 23.59 -5.69 8.68
C SER A 298 23.14 -6.41 9.95
N SER A 299 23.86 -7.45 10.39
CA SER A 299 23.53 -8.18 11.62
C SER A 299 23.63 -7.32 12.88
N ALA A 300 24.52 -6.31 12.87
CA ALA A 300 24.63 -5.32 13.95
C ALA A 300 23.37 -4.45 14.10
N PHE A 301 22.50 -4.43 13.09
CA PHE A 301 21.24 -3.69 13.05
C PHE A 301 20.00 -4.60 13.02
N GLY A 302 20.15 -5.89 13.36
CA GLY A 302 19.00 -6.80 13.51
C GLY A 302 18.61 -7.58 12.24
N ASP A 303 19.44 -7.57 11.19
CA ASP A 303 19.33 -8.57 10.10
C ASP A 303 19.85 -9.95 10.57
N GLU A 304 19.44 -11.02 9.90
CA GLU A 304 19.81 -12.39 10.27
C GLU A 304 21.31 -12.68 10.07
N LYS A 305 21.92 -12.07 9.05
CA LYS A 305 23.33 -12.22 8.71
C LYS A 305 23.80 -11.03 7.88
N ASP A 306 25.11 -10.78 7.95
CA ASP A 306 25.76 -9.79 7.10
C ASP A 306 25.60 -10.11 5.61
N ARG A 307 25.59 -9.07 4.78
CA ARG A 307 25.23 -9.18 3.36
C ARG A 307 26.34 -8.70 2.46
N VAL A 308 26.64 -9.47 1.41
CA VAL A 308 27.59 -9.05 0.37
C VAL A 308 27.04 -7.85 -0.38
N VAL A 309 27.84 -6.78 -0.47
CA VAL A 309 27.55 -5.57 -1.25
C VAL A 309 28.44 -5.47 -2.50
N ARG A 310 29.63 -6.08 -2.46
CA ARG A 310 30.52 -6.20 -3.61
C ARG A 310 31.18 -7.57 -3.62
N LYS A 311 31.08 -8.27 -4.74
CA LYS A 311 31.64 -9.62 -4.94
C LYS A 311 33.17 -9.56 -5.14
N GLN A 312 33.80 -10.74 -5.15
CA GLN A 312 35.23 -10.92 -5.42
C GLN A 312 35.68 -10.44 -6.80
N ASP A 313 34.81 -10.56 -7.81
CA ASP A 313 35.06 -10.07 -9.18
C ASP A 313 34.94 -8.54 -9.30
N GLY A 314 34.59 -7.86 -8.20
CA GLY A 314 34.42 -6.42 -8.14
C GLY A 314 33.02 -5.92 -8.49
N GLU A 315 32.10 -6.79 -8.94
CA GLU A 315 30.72 -6.43 -9.25
C GLU A 315 29.92 -6.11 -7.98
N TYR A 316 29.03 -5.12 -8.09
CA TYR A 316 28.07 -4.80 -7.02
C TYR A 316 26.92 -5.82 -7.00
N THR A 317 26.36 -6.06 -5.81
CA THR A 317 25.13 -6.83 -5.65
C THR A 317 23.91 -5.92 -5.78
N TYR A 318 22.71 -6.50 -5.99
CA TYR A 318 21.46 -5.72 -5.97
C TYR A 318 21.28 -4.93 -4.67
N LEU A 319 21.73 -5.49 -3.54
CA LEU A 319 21.70 -4.78 -2.26
C LEU A 319 22.51 -3.49 -2.29
N ALA A 320 23.62 -3.41 -3.03
CA ALA A 320 24.38 -2.17 -3.13
C ALA A 320 23.62 -1.08 -3.89
N SER A 321 22.90 -1.44 -4.96
CA SER A 321 21.96 -0.52 -5.63
C SER A 321 20.84 -0.09 -4.67
N ASP A 322 20.26 -1.02 -3.93
CA ASP A 322 19.18 -0.73 -2.98
C ASP A 322 19.64 0.18 -1.83
N ILE A 323 20.87 -0.01 -1.34
CA ILE A 323 21.51 0.88 -0.35
C ILE A 323 21.61 2.29 -0.91
N ALA A 324 22.13 2.43 -2.13
CA ALA A 324 22.26 3.73 -2.78
C ALA A 324 20.91 4.42 -2.96
N TYR A 325 19.90 3.65 -3.38
CA TYR A 325 18.55 4.16 -3.57
C TYR A 325 17.88 4.56 -2.26
N HIS A 326 17.99 3.75 -1.20
CA HIS A 326 17.42 4.09 0.10
C HIS A 326 18.14 5.26 0.76
N GLN A 327 19.46 5.37 0.57
CA GLN A 327 20.18 6.56 0.99
C GLN A 327 19.70 7.82 0.24
N ASP A 328 19.44 7.71 -1.06
CA ASP A 328 18.84 8.80 -1.84
C ASP A 328 17.45 9.19 -1.28
N LYS A 329 16.56 8.22 -1.02
CA LYS A 329 15.26 8.47 -0.37
C LYS A 329 15.44 9.23 0.95
N LEU A 330 16.37 8.81 1.81
CA LEU A 330 16.66 9.46 3.09
C LEU A 330 17.19 10.89 2.90
N ARG A 331 18.11 11.11 1.96
CA ARG A 331 18.67 12.43 1.62
C ARG A 331 17.62 13.39 1.04
N ARG A 332 16.62 12.87 0.32
CA ARG A 332 15.45 13.65 -0.14
C ARG A 332 14.55 14.12 1.01
N GLY A 333 14.79 13.67 2.23
CA GLY A 333 14.21 14.21 3.46
C GLY A 333 12.82 13.69 3.78
N TYR A 334 12.52 12.44 3.44
CA TYR A 334 11.24 11.81 3.78
C TYR A 334 11.20 11.33 5.25
N ASP A 335 10.09 11.61 5.91
CA ASP A 335 9.80 11.23 7.30
C ASP A 335 9.33 9.78 7.44
N LEU A 336 8.77 9.24 6.37
CA LEU A 336 8.24 7.89 6.27
C LEU A 336 8.49 7.35 4.86
N LEU A 337 9.11 6.19 4.77
CA LEU A 337 9.26 5.42 3.55
C LEU A 337 8.30 4.25 3.63
N ILE A 338 7.46 4.09 2.62
CA ILE A 338 6.62 2.92 2.45
C ILE A 338 6.96 2.26 1.13
N ASP A 339 7.38 1.02 1.19
CA ASP A 339 7.61 0.22 0.00
C ASP A 339 6.56 -0.90 -0.07
N VAL A 340 5.92 -1.05 -1.24
CA VAL A 340 4.94 -2.11 -1.48
C VAL A 340 5.58 -3.21 -2.31
N TRP A 341 5.85 -4.35 -1.69
CA TRP A 341 6.59 -5.46 -2.30
C TRP A 341 5.76 -6.72 -2.44
N GLY A 342 6.20 -7.62 -3.32
CA GLY A 342 5.71 -9.00 -3.34
C GLY A 342 6.07 -9.74 -2.05
N ALA A 343 5.20 -10.64 -1.60
CA ALA A 343 5.40 -11.40 -0.37
C ALA A 343 6.67 -12.28 -0.35
N ASP A 344 7.21 -12.62 -1.52
CA ASP A 344 8.49 -13.29 -1.72
C ASP A 344 9.69 -12.47 -1.21
N HIS A 345 9.53 -11.16 -1.02
CA HIS A 345 10.56 -10.26 -0.51
C HIS A 345 10.53 -10.08 1.02
N HIS A 346 9.72 -10.85 1.76
CA HIS A 346 9.63 -10.75 3.23
C HIS A 346 11.01 -10.84 3.93
N GLY A 347 11.86 -11.79 3.52
CA GLY A 347 13.22 -11.96 4.06
C GLY A 347 14.21 -10.87 3.64
N TYR A 348 13.78 -9.91 2.82
CA TYR A 348 14.56 -8.74 2.41
C TYR A 348 14.27 -7.51 3.30
N ILE A 349 13.20 -7.53 4.09
CA ILE A 349 12.83 -6.39 4.94
C ILE A 349 13.90 -6.09 6.01
N PRO A 350 14.38 -7.08 6.81
CA PRO A 350 15.30 -6.77 7.90
C PRO A 350 16.61 -6.15 7.42
N ARG A 351 17.13 -6.59 6.27
CA ARG A 351 18.38 -6.01 5.73
C ARG A 351 18.20 -4.58 5.25
N MET A 352 17.04 -4.21 4.70
CA MET A 352 16.78 -2.82 4.28
C MET A 352 16.51 -1.91 5.49
N GLN A 353 15.86 -2.43 6.52
CA GLN A 353 15.75 -1.71 7.80
C GLN A 353 17.13 -1.49 8.45
N ALA A 354 18.03 -2.49 8.36
CA ALA A 354 19.42 -2.34 8.79
C ALA A 354 20.16 -1.22 8.05
N VAL A 355 19.95 -1.08 6.74
CA VAL A 355 20.51 0.03 5.94
C VAL A 355 20.01 1.39 6.45
N VAL A 356 18.71 1.51 6.72
CA VAL A 356 18.10 2.73 7.25
C VAL A 356 18.68 3.09 8.63
N GLN A 357 18.91 2.09 9.48
CA GLN A 357 19.54 2.27 10.79
C GLN A 357 21.03 2.64 10.70
N ALA A 358 21.77 2.09 9.74
CA ALA A 358 23.17 2.45 9.50
C ALA A 358 23.33 3.94 9.15
N TYR A 359 22.34 4.54 8.48
CA TYR A 359 22.29 5.99 8.23
C TYR A 359 21.71 6.82 9.38
N GLY A 360 21.55 6.24 10.58
CA GLY A 360 21.16 6.97 11.80
C GLY A 360 19.66 7.21 11.95
N HIS A 361 18.81 6.53 11.18
CA HIS A 361 17.36 6.64 11.28
C HIS A 361 16.74 5.47 12.05
N PRO A 362 15.59 5.66 12.73
CA PRO A 362 14.89 4.55 13.36
C PRO A 362 14.43 3.53 12.31
N LYS A 363 14.41 2.23 12.65
CA LYS A 363 13.98 1.16 11.71
C LYS A 363 12.57 1.41 11.16
N GLU A 364 11.70 2.02 11.96
CA GLU A 364 10.32 2.34 11.63
C GLU A 364 10.19 3.43 10.55
N ARG A 365 11.29 4.11 10.22
CA ARG A 365 11.37 5.03 9.07
C ARG A 365 11.02 4.32 7.76
N LEU A 366 11.32 3.02 7.64
CA LEU A 366 10.91 2.17 6.52
C LEU A 366 9.82 1.18 6.97
N GLN A 367 8.66 1.28 6.34
CA GLN A 367 7.56 0.35 6.46
C GLN A 367 7.43 -0.41 5.14
N VAL A 368 7.24 -1.72 5.19
CA VAL A 368 7.03 -2.53 4.00
C VAL A 368 5.64 -3.16 4.06
N VAL A 369 4.85 -2.90 3.01
CA VAL A 369 3.55 -3.53 2.81
C VAL A 369 3.73 -4.68 1.84
N LEU A 370 3.51 -5.91 2.30
CA LEU A 370 3.62 -7.08 1.44
C LEU A 370 2.30 -7.32 0.70
N VAL A 371 2.43 -7.83 -0.52
CA VAL A 371 1.30 -8.16 -1.39
C VAL A 371 1.47 -9.60 -1.87
N GLN A 372 0.49 -10.44 -1.55
CA GLN A 372 0.45 -11.82 -2.03
C GLN A 372 -0.06 -11.90 -3.47
N MET A 373 0.35 -12.98 -4.13
CA MET A 373 -0.06 -13.27 -5.50
C MET A 373 -1.58 -13.50 -5.62
N VAL A 374 -2.12 -13.06 -6.76
CA VAL A 374 -3.52 -13.22 -7.14
C VAL A 374 -3.68 -14.50 -7.97
N ASN A 375 -4.67 -15.31 -7.64
CA ASN A 375 -5.14 -16.36 -8.54
C ASN A 375 -6.31 -15.80 -9.34
N LEU A 376 -6.25 -15.95 -10.67
CA LEU A 376 -7.35 -15.54 -11.52
C LEU A 376 -8.32 -16.70 -11.71
N LEU A 377 -9.60 -16.44 -11.48
CA LEU A 377 -10.70 -17.37 -11.70
C LEU A 377 -11.63 -16.83 -12.80
N ARG A 378 -12.36 -17.74 -13.45
CA ARG A 378 -13.47 -17.42 -14.34
C ARG A 378 -14.61 -18.37 -14.03
N GLY A 379 -15.68 -17.87 -13.40
CA GLY A 379 -16.83 -18.70 -13.03
C GLY A 379 -16.47 -19.80 -12.02
N GLY A 380 -15.55 -19.52 -11.10
CA GLY A 380 -15.05 -20.44 -10.08
C GLY A 380 -13.88 -21.34 -10.51
N GLU A 381 -13.56 -21.39 -11.80
CA GLU A 381 -12.47 -22.22 -12.33
C GLU A 381 -11.19 -21.41 -12.50
N LYS A 382 -10.03 -22.01 -12.17
CA LYS A 382 -8.73 -21.35 -12.34
C LYS A 382 -8.45 -21.12 -13.82
N VAL A 383 -8.09 -19.88 -14.15
CA VAL A 383 -7.61 -19.55 -15.48
C VAL A 383 -6.16 -20.01 -15.60
N GLU A 384 -5.89 -21.00 -16.46
CA GLU A 384 -4.54 -21.50 -16.66
C GLU A 384 -3.66 -20.43 -17.33
N MET A 385 -2.55 -20.08 -16.67
CA MET A 385 -1.49 -19.29 -17.29
C MET A 385 -0.65 -20.21 -18.19
N SER A 386 -0.55 -19.90 -19.48
CA SER A 386 0.26 -20.68 -20.41
C SER A 386 1.75 -20.58 -20.05
N LYS A 387 2.27 -21.59 -19.36
CA LYS A 387 3.70 -21.70 -18.99
C LYS A 387 4.63 -21.83 -20.21
N ARG A 388 4.10 -22.02 -21.43
CA ARG A 388 4.87 -22.34 -22.65
C ARG A 388 4.91 -21.23 -23.70
N ALA A 389 4.04 -20.22 -23.62
CA ALA A 389 3.97 -19.13 -24.61
C ALA A 389 4.43 -17.76 -24.07
N GLY A 390 4.72 -17.65 -22.78
CA GLY A 390 4.98 -16.35 -22.15
C GLY A 390 3.74 -15.43 -22.14
N GLU A 391 2.55 -15.98 -22.36
CA GLU A 391 1.27 -15.28 -22.28
C GLU A 391 0.77 -15.32 -20.84
N PHE A 392 0.92 -14.19 -20.15
CA PHE A 392 0.31 -13.91 -18.86
C PHE A 392 -0.87 -12.97 -19.08
N ILE A 393 -1.88 -13.07 -18.22
CA ILE A 393 -3.00 -12.12 -18.26
C ILE A 393 -2.50 -10.78 -17.76
N THR A 394 -2.55 -9.82 -18.67
CA THR A 394 -2.09 -8.46 -18.45
C THR A 394 -3.06 -7.71 -17.54
N MET A 395 -2.52 -6.71 -16.84
CA MET A 395 -3.31 -5.77 -16.08
C MET A 395 -4.31 -5.03 -16.99
N ARG A 396 -3.89 -4.70 -18.22
CA ARG A 396 -4.74 -4.11 -19.25
C ARG A 396 -5.97 -4.96 -19.56
N GLU A 397 -5.79 -6.24 -19.85
CA GLU A 397 -6.90 -7.15 -20.16
C GLU A 397 -7.90 -7.25 -19.01
N VAL A 398 -7.43 -7.31 -17.77
CA VAL A 398 -8.33 -7.29 -16.60
C VAL A 398 -9.12 -5.98 -16.53
N ILE A 399 -8.45 -4.83 -16.72
CA ILE A 399 -9.10 -3.51 -16.70
C ILE A 399 -10.15 -3.39 -17.80
N ASP A 400 -9.82 -3.81 -19.01
CA ASP A 400 -10.73 -3.73 -20.16
C ASP A 400 -11.94 -4.66 -19.98
N GLU A 401 -11.76 -5.79 -19.28
CA GLU A 401 -12.83 -6.76 -19.03
C GLU A 401 -13.76 -6.36 -17.87
N VAL A 402 -13.24 -5.88 -16.74
CA VAL A 402 -14.04 -5.65 -15.52
C VAL A 402 -14.13 -4.18 -15.08
N GLY A 403 -13.27 -3.32 -15.62
CA GLY A 403 -13.13 -1.92 -15.22
C GLY A 403 -12.17 -1.71 -14.04
N SER A 404 -11.52 -0.54 -14.03
CA SER A 404 -10.54 -0.14 -13.00
C SER A 404 -11.10 -0.21 -11.57
N ASP A 405 -12.28 0.38 -11.34
CA ASP A 405 -12.85 0.47 -9.99
C ASP A 405 -13.19 -0.90 -9.42
N ALA A 406 -13.76 -1.78 -10.25
CA ALA A 406 -14.08 -3.13 -9.82
C ALA A 406 -12.81 -3.91 -9.47
N ALA A 407 -11.80 -3.88 -10.35
CA ALA A 407 -10.53 -4.53 -10.09
C ALA A 407 -9.88 -4.04 -8.79
N LYS A 408 -9.77 -2.72 -8.57
CA LYS A 408 -9.22 -2.16 -7.32
C LYS A 408 -9.99 -2.60 -6.08
N PHE A 409 -11.32 -2.50 -6.13
CA PHE A 409 -12.14 -2.85 -4.99
C PHE A 409 -11.91 -4.31 -4.60
N PHE A 410 -11.97 -5.23 -5.56
CA PHE A 410 -11.72 -6.65 -5.32
C PHE A 410 -10.31 -6.92 -4.77
N PHE A 411 -9.28 -6.24 -5.30
CA PHE A 411 -7.91 -6.33 -4.80
C PHE A 411 -7.74 -5.87 -3.35
N LEU A 412 -8.59 -4.94 -2.89
CA LEU A 412 -8.56 -4.35 -1.55
C LEU A 412 -9.52 -5.01 -0.56
N MET A 413 -10.39 -5.92 -0.99
CA MET A 413 -11.35 -6.61 -0.10
C MET A 413 -10.68 -7.59 0.88
N ARG A 414 -9.46 -8.01 0.58
CA ARG A 414 -8.69 -8.94 1.40
C ARG A 414 -7.40 -8.27 1.84
N ASP A 415 -6.99 -8.62 3.04
CA ASP A 415 -5.67 -8.28 3.58
C ASP A 415 -4.58 -8.56 2.54
N SER A 416 -3.66 -7.61 2.35
CA SER A 416 -2.66 -7.66 1.28
C SER A 416 -1.70 -8.84 1.44
N ASN A 417 -1.47 -9.31 2.67
CA ASN A 417 -0.63 -10.46 3.00
C ASN A 417 -1.34 -11.81 2.83
N SER A 418 -2.60 -11.81 2.40
CA SER A 418 -3.39 -13.02 2.15
C SER A 418 -3.56 -13.30 0.66
N HIS A 419 -3.58 -14.58 0.27
CA HIS A 419 -3.93 -14.95 -1.10
C HIS A 419 -5.32 -14.42 -1.48
N LEU A 420 -5.47 -14.04 -2.74
CA LEU A 420 -6.72 -13.53 -3.28
C LEU A 420 -7.07 -14.31 -4.55
N ASP A 421 -8.27 -14.89 -4.53
CA ASP A 421 -8.90 -15.43 -5.73
C ASP A 421 -9.75 -14.31 -6.36
N PHE A 422 -9.42 -13.93 -7.58
CA PHE A 422 -10.08 -12.88 -8.34
C PHE A 422 -10.89 -13.50 -9.46
N ASP A 423 -12.21 -13.55 -9.31
CA ASP A 423 -13.11 -14.09 -10.33
C ASP A 423 -13.60 -13.00 -11.29
N LEU A 424 -13.21 -13.12 -12.56
CA LEU A 424 -13.57 -12.18 -13.62
C LEU A 424 -15.07 -12.13 -13.90
N GLU A 425 -15.78 -13.27 -13.82
CA GLU A 425 -17.23 -13.28 -14.04
C GLU A 425 -17.95 -12.61 -12.87
N LEU A 426 -17.56 -12.91 -11.64
CA LEU A 426 -18.15 -12.27 -10.45
C LEU A 426 -17.97 -10.76 -10.49
N ALA A 427 -16.78 -10.27 -10.89
CA ALA A 427 -16.50 -8.84 -10.98
C ALA A 427 -17.38 -8.09 -12.00
N LYS A 428 -17.91 -8.79 -13.02
CA LYS A 428 -18.82 -8.23 -14.04
C LYS A 428 -20.30 -8.31 -13.68
N GLN A 429 -20.67 -9.14 -12.70
CA GLN A 429 -22.08 -9.37 -12.37
C GLN A 429 -22.74 -8.12 -11.80
N ARG A 430 -24.01 -7.91 -12.15
CA ARG A 430 -24.89 -6.87 -11.57
C ARG A 430 -25.82 -7.47 -10.52
N SER A 431 -25.22 -8.12 -9.53
CA SER A 431 -25.92 -8.81 -8.44
C SER A 431 -25.43 -8.30 -7.08
N SER A 432 -26.15 -8.62 -6.02
CA SER A 432 -25.72 -8.36 -4.64
C SER A 432 -24.43 -9.11 -4.26
N ASP A 433 -24.11 -10.19 -4.99
CA ASP A 433 -22.91 -10.98 -4.78
C ASP A 433 -21.65 -10.27 -5.28
N ASN A 434 -21.80 -9.32 -6.22
CA ASN A 434 -20.73 -8.40 -6.60
C ASN A 434 -20.69 -7.23 -5.61
N PRO A 435 -19.67 -7.16 -4.74
CA PRO A 435 -19.60 -6.16 -3.68
C PRO A 435 -19.39 -4.73 -4.23
N VAL A 436 -18.78 -4.61 -5.41
CA VAL A 436 -18.63 -3.32 -6.11
C VAL A 436 -19.99 -2.80 -6.54
N TYR A 437 -20.74 -3.65 -7.22
CA TYR A 437 -22.09 -3.31 -7.66
C TYR A 437 -22.98 -3.00 -6.47
N TYR A 438 -22.88 -3.76 -5.37
CA TYR A 438 -23.65 -3.51 -4.15
C TYR A 438 -23.44 -2.08 -3.61
N VAL A 439 -22.20 -1.64 -3.44
CA VAL A 439 -21.88 -0.29 -2.92
C VAL A 439 -22.29 0.81 -3.90
N GLN A 440 -21.98 0.64 -5.19
CA GLN A 440 -22.34 1.60 -6.22
C GLN A 440 -23.85 1.73 -6.40
N TYR A 441 -24.57 0.61 -6.33
CA TYR A 441 -26.03 0.58 -6.41
C TYR A 441 -26.68 1.26 -5.20
N ALA A 442 -26.14 1.05 -3.99
CA ALA A 442 -26.60 1.76 -2.80
C ALA A 442 -26.44 3.29 -2.96
N HIS A 443 -25.26 3.74 -3.40
CA HIS A 443 -25.01 5.15 -3.70
C HIS A 443 -25.98 5.69 -4.77
N ALA A 444 -26.10 5.00 -5.91
CA ALA A 444 -26.97 5.41 -7.01
C ALA A 444 -28.45 5.48 -6.58
N ARG A 445 -28.89 4.56 -5.73
CA ARG A 445 -30.25 4.55 -5.16
C ARG A 445 -30.49 5.75 -4.26
N ILE A 446 -29.55 6.06 -3.36
CA ILE A 446 -29.63 7.24 -2.50
C ILE A 446 -29.66 8.52 -3.36
N ALA A 447 -28.74 8.68 -4.31
CA ALA A 447 -28.71 9.81 -5.23
C ALA A 447 -30.00 9.94 -6.05
N SER A 448 -30.60 8.81 -6.44
CA SER A 448 -31.89 8.79 -7.14
C SER A 448 -33.03 9.28 -6.26
N LEU A 449 -33.07 8.92 -4.97
CA LEU A 449 -34.06 9.42 -4.03
C LEU A 449 -34.01 10.94 -3.91
N TRP A 450 -32.81 11.53 -3.82
CA TRP A 450 -32.62 12.99 -3.83
C TRP A 450 -33.18 13.64 -5.09
N ARG A 451 -32.88 13.07 -6.27
CA ARG A 451 -33.42 13.58 -7.55
C ARG A 451 -34.95 13.50 -7.62
N VAL A 452 -35.54 12.39 -7.15
CA VAL A 452 -36.99 12.20 -7.13
C VAL A 452 -37.67 13.17 -6.16
N ALA A 453 -37.09 13.38 -4.97
CA ALA A 453 -37.60 14.34 -4.00
C ALA A 453 -37.59 15.76 -4.59
N ALA A 454 -36.47 16.18 -5.20
CA ALA A 454 -36.36 17.46 -5.87
C ALA A 454 -37.39 17.63 -7.00
N ALA A 455 -37.57 16.61 -7.86
CA ALA A 455 -38.54 16.64 -8.95
C ALA A 455 -40.00 16.73 -8.48
N ARG A 456 -40.29 16.30 -7.24
CA ARG A 456 -41.61 16.37 -6.62
C ARG A 456 -41.79 17.62 -5.74
N GLY A 457 -40.79 18.50 -5.66
CA GLY A 457 -40.82 19.66 -4.78
C GLY A 457 -40.82 19.29 -3.29
N ILE A 458 -40.34 18.10 -2.93
CA ILE A 458 -40.18 17.67 -1.54
C ILE A 458 -38.90 18.29 -1.00
N ALA A 459 -39.02 19.10 0.04
CA ALA A 459 -37.86 19.64 0.74
C ALA A 459 -37.09 18.50 1.43
N CYS A 460 -35.77 18.50 1.27
CA CYS A 460 -34.88 17.59 1.95
C CYS A 460 -33.90 18.41 2.80
N PRO A 461 -34.35 18.84 4.00
CA PRO A 461 -33.53 19.67 4.88
C PRO A 461 -32.25 18.95 5.27
N LEU A 462 -31.21 19.73 5.55
CA LEU A 462 -29.96 19.24 6.09
C LEU A 462 -30.13 18.74 7.53
N PRO A 463 -29.27 17.84 8.04
CA PRO A 463 -29.31 17.39 9.44
C PRO A 463 -29.30 18.53 10.48
N SER A 464 -28.70 19.68 10.15
CA SER A 464 -28.70 20.90 10.98
C SER A 464 -30.05 21.64 11.00
N GLU A 465 -30.93 21.36 10.04
CA GLU A 465 -32.24 22.01 9.83
C GLU A 465 -33.41 21.14 10.34
N THR A 466 -33.13 19.95 10.87
CA THR A 466 -34.10 19.00 11.41
C THR A 466 -34.01 18.90 12.93
N ASP A 467 -35.13 18.51 13.56
CA ASP A 467 -35.30 18.40 15.01
C ASP A 467 -34.43 17.33 15.68
#